data_AF-A0A673FR21-F1
#
_entry.id   AF-A0A673FR21-F1
#
_cell.length_a   1.000
_cell.length_b   1.000
_cell.length_c   1.000
_cell.angle_alpha   90.00
_cell.angle_beta   90.00
_cell.angle_gamma   90.00
#
_symmetry.space_group_name_H-M   'P 1'
#
loop_
_entity.id
_entity.type
_entity.pdbx_description
1 polymer ?
#
loop_
_entity_poly.entity_id
_entity_poly.type
_entity_poly.pdbx_seq_one_letter_code
_entity_poly.pdbx_strand_id
1 'polypeptide(L)'
;MLTKASIIKKKQHSVLMFYKMKFSTKMTMRRHMGIHQGDKPFKCPHCHYCARLKASLIQHLRVHTGEKPYKCSQCSYASIDRSSLRRHLRTHTQEKPYCCQYCPYSSIQKKSLDLHSRRHHTGESFPCHLCQYSTPDRQLLVRHKRKHHTAASCSDNQ
;
A
#
# COMPACT_ATOMS: atom_id res chain seq x y z
N MET A 1 14.32 19.55 -15.38
CA MET A 1 13.50 19.54 -16.61
C MET A 1 13.63 18.16 -17.26
N LEU A 2 12.75 17.20 -16.94
CA LEU A 2 12.86 15.86 -17.55
C LEU A 2 12.37 15.93 -19.01
N THR A 3 13.25 15.58 -19.94
CA THR A 3 13.01 15.66 -21.39
C THR A 3 11.83 14.78 -21.82
N LYS A 4 11.04 15.25 -22.79
CA LYS A 4 9.83 14.60 -23.32
C LYS A 4 10.03 13.11 -23.67
N ALA A 5 11.26 12.68 -24.00
CA ALA A 5 11.64 11.29 -24.24
C ALA A 5 11.48 10.34 -23.02
N SER A 6 11.60 10.87 -21.80
CA SER A 6 11.50 10.08 -20.55
C SER A 6 10.05 9.71 -20.21
N ILE A 7 9.08 10.49 -20.72
CA ILE A 7 7.64 10.25 -20.57
C ILE A 7 7.18 9.17 -21.58
N ILE A 8 7.82 9.12 -22.76
CA ILE A 8 7.50 8.17 -23.83
C ILE A 8 7.91 6.74 -23.42
N LYS A 9 9.07 6.55 -22.76
CA LYS A 9 9.48 5.22 -22.26
C LYS A 9 8.54 4.64 -21.19
N LYS A 10 7.97 5.49 -20.31
CA LYS A 10 6.94 5.06 -19.33
C LYS A 10 5.59 4.74 -19.99
N LYS A 11 5.23 5.45 -21.05
CA LYS A 11 4.05 5.11 -21.89
C LYS A 11 4.27 3.80 -22.65
N GLN A 12 5.44 3.55 -23.23
CA GLN A 12 5.71 2.29 -23.94
C GLN A 12 5.70 1.06 -23.02
N HIS A 13 6.21 1.17 -21.78
CA HIS A 13 6.10 0.09 -20.81
C HIS A 13 4.65 -0.18 -20.34
N SER A 14 3.76 0.83 -20.44
CA SER A 14 2.32 0.68 -20.20
C SER A 14 1.57 0.01 -21.36
N VAL A 15 2.06 0.19 -22.60
CA VAL A 15 1.51 -0.42 -23.82
C VAL A 15 1.99 -1.87 -24.03
N LEU A 16 3.07 -2.30 -23.36
CA LEU A 16 3.51 -3.69 -23.45
C LEU A 16 2.65 -4.70 -22.64
N MET A 17 1.83 -4.22 -21.71
CA MET A 17 0.91 -5.07 -20.93
C MET A 17 -0.37 -5.48 -21.69
N PHE A 18 -0.43 -5.20 -22.99
CA PHE A 18 -1.55 -5.59 -23.84
C PHE A 18 -1.46 -7.05 -24.33
N TYR A 19 -0.30 -7.71 -24.23
CA TYR A 19 -0.06 -8.96 -24.96
C TYR A 19 -0.32 -10.29 -24.23
N LYS A 20 -0.72 -10.31 -22.93
CA LYS A 20 -0.89 -11.59 -22.20
C LYS A 20 -2.03 -11.68 -21.16
N MET A 21 -3.05 -10.82 -21.19
CA MET A 21 -4.26 -11.02 -20.34
C MET A 21 -5.48 -11.34 -21.20
N LYS A 22 -5.95 -12.59 -21.14
CA LYS A 22 -7.24 -13.01 -21.70
C LYS A 22 -8.36 -12.63 -20.73
N PHE A 23 -9.34 -11.88 -21.21
CA PHE A 23 -10.55 -11.55 -20.46
C PHE A 23 -11.70 -12.40 -20.96
N SER A 24 -12.43 -13.05 -20.04
CA SER A 24 -13.61 -13.84 -20.38
C SER A 24 -14.81 -12.99 -20.76
N THR A 25 -14.83 -11.69 -20.40
CA THR A 25 -15.96 -10.79 -20.70
C THR A 25 -15.53 -9.36 -21.04
N LYS A 26 -16.32 -8.66 -21.85
CA LYS A 26 -16.11 -7.24 -22.17
C LYS A 26 -16.15 -6.33 -20.94
N MET A 27 -16.96 -6.67 -19.93
CA MET A 27 -17.05 -5.93 -18.67
C MET A 27 -15.76 -6.05 -17.84
N THR A 28 -15.17 -7.26 -17.76
CA THR A 28 -13.91 -7.47 -17.02
C THR A 28 -12.74 -6.76 -17.69
N MET A 29 -12.70 -6.77 -19.03
CA MET A 29 -11.76 -5.99 -19.82
C MET A 29 -11.93 -4.48 -19.58
N ARG A 30 -13.16 -3.93 -19.67
CA ARG A 30 -13.42 -2.50 -19.42
C ARG A 30 -12.96 -2.08 -18.02
N ARG A 31 -13.28 -2.89 -17.01
CA ARG A 31 -12.83 -2.67 -15.63
C ARG A 31 -11.30 -2.68 -15.51
N HIS A 32 -10.62 -3.60 -16.20
CA HIS A 32 -9.17 -3.65 -16.23
C HIS A 32 -8.57 -2.41 -16.89
N MET A 33 -9.15 -1.94 -18.00
CA MET A 33 -8.65 -0.73 -18.69
C MET A 33 -8.70 0.53 -17.82
N GLY A 34 -9.65 0.61 -16.89
CA GLY A 34 -9.67 1.67 -15.87
C GLY A 34 -8.42 1.69 -14.96
N ILE A 35 -7.62 0.61 -14.91
CA ILE A 35 -6.31 0.57 -14.23
C ILE A 35 -5.33 1.52 -14.89
N HIS A 36 -5.21 1.43 -16.21
CA HIS A 36 -4.24 2.20 -17.00
C HIS A 36 -4.62 3.68 -17.08
N GLN A 37 -5.92 3.96 -17.16
CA GLN A 37 -6.43 5.33 -17.28
C GLN A 37 -6.50 6.06 -15.92
N GLY A 38 -6.26 5.36 -14.81
CA GLY A 38 -6.40 5.93 -13.48
C GLY A 38 -7.85 6.22 -13.06
N ASP A 39 -8.83 5.75 -13.85
CA ASP A 39 -10.24 6.00 -13.61
C ASP A 39 -10.71 5.38 -12.29
N LYS A 40 -11.29 6.24 -11.44
CA LYS A 40 -11.79 5.97 -10.09
C LYS A 40 -13.10 6.74 -9.89
N PRO A 41 -14.20 6.33 -10.54
CA PRO A 41 -15.42 7.12 -10.59
C PRO A 41 -16.17 7.15 -9.25
N PHE A 42 -15.89 6.22 -8.33
CA PHE A 42 -16.58 6.12 -7.05
C PHE A 42 -15.83 6.88 -5.96
N LYS A 43 -16.34 8.03 -5.53
CA LYS A 43 -15.71 8.89 -4.52
C LYS A 43 -16.30 8.65 -3.13
N CYS A 44 -15.46 8.70 -2.10
CA CYS A 44 -15.91 8.69 -0.71
C CYS A 44 -16.49 10.06 -0.34
N PRO A 45 -17.67 10.13 0.30
CA PRO A 45 -18.26 11.38 0.75
C PRO A 45 -17.57 11.97 2.00
N HIS A 46 -16.76 11.16 2.73
CA HIS A 46 -16.16 11.56 4.01
C HIS A 46 -14.66 11.83 3.93
N CYS A 47 -13.99 11.47 2.84
CA CYS A 47 -12.55 11.72 2.64
C CYS A 47 -12.18 11.71 1.15
N HIS A 48 -10.93 12.03 0.83
CA HIS A 48 -10.43 12.06 -0.56
C HIS A 48 -10.23 10.68 -1.20
N TYR A 49 -10.67 9.59 -0.57
CA TYR A 49 -10.55 8.26 -1.14
C TYR A 49 -11.46 8.08 -2.36
N CYS A 50 -10.89 7.53 -3.44
CA CYS A 50 -11.63 7.18 -4.65
C CYS A 50 -11.36 5.72 -5.03
N ALA A 51 -12.40 5.02 -5.47
CA ALA A 51 -12.38 3.63 -5.88
C ALA A 51 -12.77 3.46 -7.34
N ARG A 52 -12.19 2.43 -7.98
CA ARG A 52 -12.58 1.99 -9.32
C ARG A 52 -13.89 1.20 -9.33
N LEU A 53 -14.19 0.53 -8.23
CA LEU A 53 -15.35 -0.34 -8.09
C LEU A 53 -16.24 0.13 -6.95
N LYS A 54 -17.55 0.10 -7.19
CA LYS A 54 -18.56 0.39 -6.16
C LYS A 54 -18.36 -0.49 -4.91
N ALA A 55 -18.08 -1.78 -5.09
CA ALA A 55 -17.82 -2.70 -3.98
C ALA A 55 -16.61 -2.28 -3.13
N SER A 56 -15.55 -1.75 -3.75
CA SER A 56 -14.38 -1.24 -3.03
C SER A 56 -14.70 0.05 -2.25
N LEU A 57 -15.56 0.92 -2.81
CA LEU A 57 -16.06 2.08 -2.08
C LEU A 57 -16.89 1.66 -0.86
N ILE A 58 -17.85 0.75 -1.03
CA ILE A 58 -18.69 0.24 0.06
C ILE A 58 -17.83 -0.37 1.18
N GLN A 59 -16.84 -1.18 0.82
CA GLN A 59 -15.90 -1.72 1.79
C GLN A 59 -15.11 -0.61 2.50
N HIS A 60 -14.66 0.41 1.78
CA HIS A 60 -13.95 1.55 2.35
C HIS A 60 -14.81 2.36 3.33
N LEU A 61 -16.11 2.54 3.06
CA LEU A 61 -17.03 3.27 3.95
C LEU A 61 -17.07 2.67 5.35
N ARG A 62 -16.81 1.36 5.49
CA ARG A 62 -16.70 0.70 6.80
C ARG A 62 -15.62 1.30 7.70
N VAL A 63 -14.57 1.89 7.13
CA VAL A 63 -13.53 2.60 7.90
C VAL A 63 -14.12 3.79 8.65
N HIS A 64 -15.10 4.49 8.07
CA HIS A 64 -15.77 5.61 8.72
C HIS A 64 -16.79 5.16 9.76
N THR A 65 -17.53 4.09 9.48
CA THR A 65 -18.54 3.55 10.42
C THR A 65 -17.94 2.71 11.57
N GLY A 66 -16.69 2.24 11.42
CA GLY A 66 -16.09 1.27 12.33
C GLY A 66 -16.61 -0.17 12.18
N GLU A 67 -17.52 -0.45 11.25
CA GLU A 67 -18.07 -1.79 11.03
C GLU A 67 -16.95 -2.81 10.69
N LYS A 68 -16.88 -3.89 11.47
CA LYS A 68 -15.91 -4.98 11.27
C LYS A 68 -16.63 -6.33 11.18
N PRO A 69 -17.17 -6.69 10.00
CA PRO A 69 -18.02 -7.88 9.86
C PRO A 69 -17.28 -9.20 10.05
N TYR A 70 -15.97 -9.21 9.84
CA TYR A 70 -15.17 -10.43 9.83
C TYR A 70 -14.47 -10.61 11.18
N LYS A 71 -15.06 -11.44 12.04
CA LYS A 71 -14.57 -11.73 13.39
C LYS A 71 -13.64 -12.95 13.39
N CYS A 72 -12.60 -12.90 14.21
CA CYS A 72 -11.78 -14.06 14.52
C CYS A 72 -12.54 -14.99 15.47
N SER A 73 -12.46 -16.30 15.24
CA SER A 73 -13.06 -17.29 16.13
C SER A 73 -12.21 -17.60 17.36
N GLN A 74 -10.93 -17.18 17.37
CA GLN A 74 -9.96 -17.52 18.41
C GLN A 74 -9.62 -16.34 19.34
N CYS A 75 -10.03 -15.11 19.00
CA CYS A 75 -9.81 -13.93 19.83
C CYS A 75 -10.80 -12.81 19.47
N SER A 76 -10.73 -11.68 20.18
CA SER A 76 -11.60 -10.51 19.96
C SER A 76 -11.27 -9.70 18.69
N TYR A 77 -10.30 -10.13 17.89
CA TYR A 77 -9.94 -9.43 16.66
C TYR A 77 -11.08 -9.48 15.62
N ALA A 78 -11.33 -8.34 14.98
CA ALA A 78 -12.24 -8.24 13.84
C ALA A 78 -11.69 -7.30 12.76
N SER A 79 -12.03 -7.57 11.50
CA SER A 79 -11.58 -6.79 10.35
C SER A 79 -12.71 -6.39 9.40
N ILE A 80 -12.43 -5.34 8.61
CA ILE A 80 -13.32 -4.76 7.60
C ILE A 80 -13.46 -5.67 6.37
N ASP A 81 -12.44 -6.48 6.09
CA ASP A 81 -12.35 -7.38 4.94
C ASP A 81 -11.87 -8.79 5.32
N ARG A 82 -12.21 -9.78 4.48
CA ARG A 82 -11.84 -11.21 4.67
C ARG A 82 -10.34 -11.47 4.56
N SER A 83 -9.62 -10.72 3.72
CA SER A 83 -8.19 -10.94 3.51
C SER A 83 -7.38 -10.56 4.75
N SER A 84 -7.79 -9.48 5.41
CA SER A 84 -7.24 -9.05 6.70
C SER A 84 -7.48 -10.10 7.78
N LEU A 85 -8.68 -10.67 7.88
CA LEU A 85 -8.97 -11.77 8.81
C LEU A 85 -8.11 -12.99 8.51
N ARG A 86 -8.04 -13.44 7.25
CA ARG A 86 -7.21 -14.58 6.84
C ARG A 86 -5.73 -14.39 7.19
N ARG A 87 -5.20 -13.18 6.97
CA ARG A 87 -3.83 -12.84 7.36
C ARG A 87 -3.66 -12.84 8.88
N HIS A 88 -4.65 -12.36 9.63
CA HIS A 88 -4.64 -12.40 11.08
C HIS A 88 -4.66 -13.84 11.60
N LEU A 89 -5.47 -14.75 11.04
CA LEU A 89 -5.51 -16.14 11.47
C LEU A 89 -4.15 -16.84 11.45
N ARG A 90 -3.23 -16.40 10.58
CA ARG A 90 -1.85 -16.91 10.56
C ARG A 90 -1.08 -16.63 11.85
N THR A 91 -1.43 -15.59 12.61
CA THR A 91 -0.81 -15.30 13.91
C THR A 91 -1.18 -16.32 14.98
N HIS A 92 -2.28 -17.05 14.81
CA HIS A 92 -2.62 -18.16 15.69
C HIS A 92 -1.87 -19.44 15.28
N THR A 93 -1.82 -19.73 13.98
CA THR A 93 -1.16 -20.93 13.45
C THR A 93 0.37 -20.86 13.43
N GLN A 94 0.95 -19.66 13.60
CA GLN A 94 2.38 -19.38 13.38
C GLN A 94 2.89 -19.72 11.96
N GLU A 95 1.99 -19.85 10.97
CA GLU A 95 2.36 -20.05 9.57
C GLU A 95 3.13 -18.83 9.04
N LYS A 96 4.41 -19.02 8.67
CA LYS A 96 5.30 -17.98 8.15
C LYS A 96 5.65 -18.23 6.67
N PRO A 97 4.72 -17.96 5.73
CA PRO A 97 4.89 -18.32 4.33
C PRO A 97 5.93 -17.45 3.58
N TYR A 98 6.46 -16.41 4.20
CA TYR A 98 7.43 -15.50 3.57
C TYR A 98 8.82 -15.72 4.18
N CYS A 99 9.68 -16.40 3.44
CA CYS A 99 11.05 -16.73 3.85
C CYS A 99 12.07 -15.79 3.21
N CYS A 100 13.11 -15.44 3.97
CA CYS A 100 14.28 -14.76 3.46
C CYS A 100 15.16 -15.75 2.69
N GLN A 101 15.71 -15.31 1.56
CA GLN A 101 16.59 -16.14 0.74
C GLN A 101 18.03 -16.14 1.23
N TYR A 102 18.42 -15.16 2.06
CA TYR A 102 19.79 -14.97 2.52
C TYR A 102 20.02 -15.45 3.96
N CYS A 103 18.97 -15.72 4.73
CA CYS A 103 19.08 -16.19 6.11
C CYS A 103 17.83 -16.95 6.58
N PRO A 104 17.85 -17.61 7.75
CA PRO A 104 16.72 -18.39 8.28
C PRO A 104 15.47 -17.59 8.67
N TYR A 105 15.47 -16.27 8.47
CA TYR A 105 14.34 -15.42 8.85
C TYR A 105 13.09 -15.73 8.02
N SER A 106 11.95 -15.93 8.68
CA SER A 106 10.64 -16.08 8.05
C SER A 106 9.58 -15.23 8.75
N SER A 107 8.55 -14.84 8.03
CA SER A 107 7.51 -13.96 8.54
C SER A 107 6.11 -14.28 8.02
N ILE A 108 5.10 -13.86 8.77
CA ILE A 108 3.68 -14.02 8.44
C ILE A 108 3.26 -13.10 7.28
N GLN A 109 3.95 -11.97 7.11
CA GLN A 109 3.60 -10.93 6.15
C GLN A 109 4.78 -10.54 5.27
N LYS A 110 4.54 -10.41 3.95
CA LYS A 110 5.54 -9.95 2.99
C LYS A 110 6.22 -8.64 3.40
N LYS A 111 5.46 -7.66 3.90
CA LYS A 111 6.01 -6.37 4.35
C LYS A 111 7.10 -6.54 5.43
N SER A 112 6.94 -7.51 6.33
CA SER A 112 7.92 -7.81 7.37
C SER A 112 9.20 -8.39 6.76
N LEU A 113 9.06 -9.31 5.80
CA LEU A 113 10.19 -9.82 5.02
C LEU A 113 10.89 -8.71 4.20
N ASP A 114 10.14 -7.86 3.52
CA ASP A 114 10.69 -6.75 2.73
C ASP A 114 11.44 -5.76 3.64
N LEU A 115 10.94 -5.50 4.85
CA LEU A 115 11.61 -4.63 5.83
C LEU A 115 12.86 -5.30 6.40
N HIS A 116 12.80 -6.59 6.73
CA HIS A 116 13.96 -7.37 7.17
C HIS A 116 15.07 -7.34 6.10
N SER A 117 14.71 -7.59 4.84
CA SER A 117 15.66 -7.61 3.73
C SER A 117 16.33 -6.26 3.51
N ARG A 118 15.61 -5.17 3.72
CA ARG A 118 16.16 -3.80 3.66
C ARG A 118 17.11 -3.48 4.81
N ARG A 119 16.81 -3.98 6.00
CA ARG A 119 17.63 -3.74 7.19
C ARG A 119 18.95 -4.52 7.20
N HIS A 120 18.94 -5.75 6.68
CA HIS A 120 20.05 -6.68 6.89
C HIS A 120 20.79 -7.12 5.63
N HIS A 121 20.17 -7.06 4.44
CA HIS A 121 20.77 -7.64 3.23
C HIS A 121 21.02 -6.60 2.13
N THR A 122 20.02 -5.77 1.81
CA THR A 122 20.10 -4.86 0.66
C THR A 122 20.58 -3.45 1.01
N GLY A 123 20.44 -3.03 2.28
CA GLY A 123 20.79 -1.68 2.73
C GLY A 123 19.89 -0.57 2.15
N GLU A 124 18.82 -0.92 1.42
CA GLU A 124 17.94 0.09 0.85
C GLU A 124 17.26 0.89 1.97
N SER A 125 17.40 2.21 1.89
CA SER A 125 16.82 3.14 2.85
C SER A 125 16.01 4.22 2.14
N PHE A 126 15.06 4.79 2.85
CA PHE A 126 14.34 5.97 2.42
C PHE A 126 15.02 7.21 3.02
N PRO A 127 15.66 8.05 2.20
CA PRO A 127 16.25 9.28 2.67
C PRO A 127 15.17 10.34 2.97
N CYS A 128 15.43 11.16 3.96
CA CYS A 128 14.79 12.45 4.11
C CYS A 128 15.41 13.41 3.08
N HIS A 129 14.58 14.24 2.42
CA HIS A 129 15.09 15.28 1.53
C HIS A 129 15.30 16.62 2.25
N LEU A 130 14.96 16.69 3.55
CA LEU A 130 15.11 17.89 4.38
C LEU A 130 16.36 17.82 5.26
N CYS A 131 16.95 16.64 5.45
CA CYS A 131 18.18 16.45 6.21
C CYS A 131 18.86 15.12 5.85
N GLN A 132 20.00 14.81 6.45
CA GLN A 132 20.79 13.60 6.18
C GLN A 132 20.22 12.30 6.77
N TYR A 133 19.05 12.36 7.43
CA TYR A 133 18.44 11.17 8.03
C TYR A 133 17.94 10.19 6.95
N SER A 134 18.25 8.91 7.10
CA SER A 134 17.74 7.83 6.27
C SER A 134 17.22 6.67 7.13
N THR A 135 16.24 5.93 6.63
CA THR A 135 15.70 4.78 7.36
C THR A 135 15.13 3.71 6.41
N PRO A 136 15.32 2.41 6.69
CA PRO A 136 14.73 1.34 5.89
C PRO A 136 13.20 1.22 6.06
N ASP A 137 12.60 1.89 7.05
CA ASP A 137 11.16 1.88 7.28
C ASP A 137 10.48 3.20 6.85
N ARG A 138 9.60 3.10 5.87
CA ARG A 138 8.82 4.25 5.36
C ARG A 138 8.01 4.95 6.45
N GLN A 139 7.48 4.22 7.43
CA GLN A 139 6.68 4.82 8.51
C GLN A 139 7.57 5.61 9.48
N LEU A 140 8.79 5.16 9.72
CA LEU A 140 9.78 5.93 10.48
C LEU A 140 10.13 7.22 9.75
N LEU A 141 10.28 7.17 8.42
CA LEU A 141 10.51 8.39 7.64
C LEU A 141 9.33 9.36 7.73
N VAL A 142 8.08 8.89 7.61
CA VAL A 142 6.89 9.75 7.74
C VAL A 142 6.82 10.38 9.13
N ARG A 143 7.12 9.63 10.19
CA ARG A 143 7.19 10.16 11.56
C ARG A 143 8.33 11.17 11.73
N HIS A 144 9.50 10.89 11.16
CA HIS A 144 10.63 11.83 11.16
C HIS A 144 10.27 13.13 10.42
N LYS A 145 9.62 13.05 9.24
CA LYS A 145 9.20 14.22 8.47
C LYS A 145 8.26 15.15 9.24
N ARG A 146 7.40 14.61 10.10
CA ARG A 146 6.54 15.42 10.97
C ARG A 146 7.33 16.36 11.89
N LYS A 147 8.54 15.96 12.32
CA LYS A 147 9.41 16.80 13.17
C LYS A 147 9.93 18.05 12.45
N HIS A 148 10.09 17.99 11.13
CA HIS A 148 10.49 19.17 10.34
C HIS A 148 9.35 20.19 10.23
N HIS A 149 8.10 19.73 10.24
CA HIS A 149 6.94 20.62 10.24
C HIS A 149 6.67 21.24 11.62
N THR A 150 6.98 20.53 12.71
CA THR A 150 6.84 21.08 14.08
C THR A 150 7.92 22.10 14.44
N ALA A 151 9.04 22.14 13.70
CA ALA A 151 10.07 23.17 13.87
C ALA A 151 9.75 24.49 13.13
N ALA A 152 8.70 24.51 12.30
CA ALA A 152 8.32 25.65 11.46
C ALA A 152 7.11 26.44 11.99
N SER A 153 6.66 26.20 13.23
CA SER A 153 5.48 26.84 13.83
C SER A 153 5.76 27.56 15.15
N CYS A 154 6.97 28.11 15.32
CA CYS A 154 7.30 29.07 16.37
C CYS A 154 8.10 30.24 15.78
N SER A 155 7.46 31.01 14.92
CA SER A 155 7.81 32.40 14.62
C SER A 155 6.55 33.04 14.05
N ASP A 156 6.15 34.16 14.65
CA ASP A 156 5.14 35.13 14.22
C ASP A 156 3.74 35.07 14.86
N ASN A 157 3.47 36.18 15.57
CA ASN A 157 2.22 36.76 16.07
C ASN A 157 1.72 36.34 17.46
N GLN A 158 2.31 36.92 18.50
CA GLN A 158 1.88 38.17 19.17
C GLN A 158 2.28 38.19 20.65
#